data_AF-A0A940RPZ7-F1
#
_entry.id   AF-A0A940RPZ7-F1
#
_cell.length_a   1.000
_cell.length_b   1.000
_cell.length_c   1.000
_cell.angle_alpha   90.00
_cell.angle_beta   90.00
_cell.angle_gamma   90.00
#
_symmetry.space_group_name_H-M   'P 1'
#
loop_
_entity.id
_entity.type
_entity.pdbx_description
1 polymer ?
#
loop_
_entity_poly.entity_id
_entity_poly.type
_entity_poly.pdbx_seq_one_letter_code
_entity_poly.pdbx_strand_id
1 'polypeptide(L)'
;MAMMLAIALPALFLSAPVPRQIEVPRIGAPATIPYTSLGGLFREFVALPDGSAVYLRDRRNHWYLARFEARCEALSRAPIMGFERSREMRIAAGTTISFPREAGPNKCRIAQLTYSDSPPAGLRRDRWSSGGSASQSVSFPVGDRGDRPSPRGVTLR
;
A
#
# COMPACT_ATOMS: atom_id res chain seq x y z
N MET A 1 -55.82 -56.71 5.67
CA MET A 1 -55.04 -55.59 6.25
C MET A 1 -53.73 -55.50 5.47
N ALA A 2 -53.63 -54.60 4.51
CA ALA A 2 -52.45 -54.43 3.66
C ALA A 2 -51.66 -53.21 4.14
N MET A 3 -50.39 -53.44 4.50
CA MET A 3 -49.50 -52.45 5.09
C MET A 3 -48.68 -51.80 3.96
N MET A 4 -49.00 -50.56 3.62
CA MET A 4 -48.29 -49.77 2.61
C MET A 4 -46.91 -49.34 3.13
N LEU A 5 -45.87 -49.80 2.45
CA LEU A 5 -44.48 -49.44 2.71
C LEU A 5 -44.12 -48.19 1.87
N ALA A 6 -44.04 -47.02 2.51
CA ALA A 6 -43.65 -45.78 1.85
C ALA A 6 -42.12 -45.62 1.89
N ILE A 7 -41.48 -45.74 0.73
CA ILE A 7 -40.04 -45.52 0.55
C ILE A 7 -39.80 -44.01 0.38
N ALA A 8 -39.20 -43.38 1.41
CA ALA A 8 -38.76 -41.99 1.35
C ALA A 8 -37.41 -41.90 0.63
N LEU A 9 -37.38 -41.34 -0.58
CA LEU A 9 -36.14 -41.00 -1.28
C LEU A 9 -35.50 -39.75 -0.65
N PRO A 10 -34.22 -39.79 -0.23
CA PRO A 10 -33.51 -38.59 0.18
C PRO A 10 -33.11 -37.79 -1.08
N ALA A 11 -33.70 -36.61 -1.25
CA ALA A 11 -33.32 -35.67 -2.29
C ALA A 11 -31.89 -35.15 -2.02
N LEU A 12 -30.91 -35.70 -2.74
CA LEU A 12 -29.57 -35.15 -2.85
C LEU A 12 -29.63 -33.82 -3.60
N PHE A 13 -29.66 -32.71 -2.87
CA PHE A 13 -29.47 -31.38 -3.44
C PHE A 13 -28.01 -31.22 -3.89
N LEU A 14 -27.75 -31.39 -5.20
CA LEU A 14 -26.51 -30.96 -5.81
C LEU A 14 -26.46 -29.42 -5.82
N SER A 15 -25.77 -28.83 -4.84
CA SER A 15 -25.37 -27.43 -4.88
C SER A 15 -24.23 -27.27 -5.89
N ALA A 16 -24.58 -26.94 -7.13
CA ALA A 16 -23.60 -26.57 -8.14
C ALA A 16 -22.81 -25.32 -7.70
N PRO A 17 -21.47 -25.31 -7.81
CA PRO A 17 -20.68 -24.14 -7.47
C PRO A 17 -21.01 -23.01 -8.46
N VAL A 18 -21.56 -21.90 -7.95
CA VAL A 18 -21.76 -20.69 -8.75
C VAL A 18 -20.38 -20.12 -9.06
N PRO A 19 -19.98 -20.00 -10.34
CA PRO A 19 -18.73 -19.34 -10.69
C PRO A 19 -18.80 -17.89 -10.24
N ARG A 20 -17.89 -17.49 -9.35
CA ARG A 20 -17.72 -16.08 -8.99
C ARG A 20 -17.26 -15.33 -10.23
N GLN A 21 -18.18 -14.59 -10.86
CA GLN A 21 -17.81 -13.64 -11.91
C GLN A 21 -16.76 -12.68 -11.35
N ILE A 22 -15.60 -12.66 -12.00
CA ILE A 22 -14.54 -11.69 -11.70
C ILE A 22 -15.07 -10.35 -12.20
N GLU A 23 -15.66 -9.57 -11.31
CA GLU A 23 -16.18 -8.24 -11.65
C GLU A 23 -15.01 -7.35 -12.06
N VAL A 24 -15.03 -6.89 -13.31
CA VAL A 24 -14.04 -5.96 -13.84
C VAL A 24 -14.23 -4.64 -13.09
N PRO A 25 -13.19 -4.09 -12.44
CA PRO A 25 -13.31 -2.84 -11.69
C PRO A 25 -13.79 -1.71 -12.58
N ARG A 26 -14.90 -1.06 -12.19
CA ARG A 26 -15.41 0.13 -12.88
C ARG A 26 -14.68 1.37 -12.38
N ILE A 27 -14.28 2.25 -13.29
CA ILE A 27 -13.72 3.55 -12.94
C ILE A 27 -14.69 4.33 -12.06
N GLY A 28 -14.18 4.96 -11.00
CA GLY A 28 -14.95 5.68 -9.99
C GLY A 28 -15.60 4.80 -8.92
N ALA A 29 -15.60 3.47 -9.08
CA ALA A 29 -16.10 2.58 -8.04
C ALA A 29 -15.20 2.63 -6.80
N PRO A 30 -15.78 2.55 -5.58
CA PRO A 30 -15.00 2.41 -4.35
C PRO A 30 -14.01 1.26 -4.45
N ALA A 31 -12.76 1.52 -4.09
CA ALA A 31 -11.69 0.54 -4.13
C ALA A 31 -11.23 0.17 -2.72
N THR A 32 -10.75 -1.06 -2.59
CA THR A 32 -10.14 -1.57 -1.37
C THR A 32 -8.95 -2.41 -1.76
N ILE A 33 -7.79 -2.14 -1.17
CA ILE A 33 -6.52 -2.74 -1.57
C ILE A 33 -5.96 -3.55 -0.38
N PRO A 34 -5.83 -4.88 -0.49
CA PRO A 34 -5.38 -5.72 0.63
C PRO A 34 -3.90 -5.51 0.96
N TYR A 35 -3.56 -5.42 2.25
CA TYR A 35 -2.19 -5.21 2.75
C TYR A 35 -1.27 -6.43 2.59
N THR A 36 -1.78 -7.63 2.32
CA THR A 36 -0.93 -8.80 1.98
C THR A 36 -0.05 -8.58 0.75
N SER A 37 -0.30 -7.50 0.03
CA SER A 37 0.50 -7.04 -1.09
C SER A 37 1.61 -6.03 -0.68
N LEU A 38 1.74 -5.67 0.61
CA LEU A 38 2.58 -4.56 1.15
C LEU A 38 4.09 -4.66 0.89
N GLY A 39 4.62 -5.79 0.43
CA GLY A 39 6.01 -5.93 -0.01
C GLY A 39 6.33 -5.17 -1.31
N GLY A 40 5.70 -4.02 -1.54
CA GLY A 40 5.75 -3.19 -2.75
C GLY A 40 4.43 -3.13 -3.54
N LEU A 41 3.31 -2.97 -2.82
CA LEU A 41 1.93 -2.84 -3.34
C LEU A 41 1.83 -1.95 -4.57
N PHE A 42 2.48 -0.80 -4.49
CA PHE A 42 2.48 0.22 -5.52
C PHE A 42 3.82 0.24 -6.23
N ARG A 43 3.78 0.40 -7.54
CA ARG A 43 4.98 0.63 -8.38
C ARG A 43 5.33 2.11 -8.45
N GLU A 44 4.31 2.94 -8.35
CA GLU A 44 4.37 4.35 -8.73
C GLU A 44 3.24 5.09 -8.02
N PHE A 45 3.53 6.32 -7.61
CA PHE A 45 2.51 7.25 -7.19
C PHE A 45 2.71 8.61 -7.88
N VAL A 46 1.61 9.32 -8.09
CA VAL A 46 1.59 10.62 -8.74
C VAL A 46 0.73 11.56 -7.90
N ALA A 47 1.38 12.51 -7.25
CA ALA A 47 0.73 13.51 -6.42
C ALA A 47 0.07 14.59 -7.29
N LEU A 48 -1.13 15.04 -6.90
CA LEU A 48 -1.63 16.30 -7.43
C LEU A 48 -0.85 17.49 -6.84
N PRO A 49 -0.62 18.57 -7.62
CA PRO A 49 0.16 19.72 -7.16
C PRO A 49 -0.46 20.45 -5.96
N ASP A 50 -1.78 20.41 -5.85
CA ASP A 50 -2.53 21.00 -4.76
C ASP A 50 -2.49 20.15 -3.48
N GLY A 51 -2.01 18.90 -3.53
CA GLY A 51 -2.01 17.98 -2.40
C GLY A 51 -3.39 17.45 -2.00
N SER A 52 -4.42 17.58 -2.85
CA SER A 52 -5.78 17.10 -2.56
C SER A 52 -5.94 15.59 -2.78
N ALA A 53 -5.14 15.02 -3.68
CA ALA A 53 -5.19 13.61 -4.01
C ALA A 53 -3.86 13.05 -4.51
N VAL A 54 -3.76 11.72 -4.52
CA VAL A 54 -2.66 10.96 -5.11
C VAL A 54 -3.20 9.83 -5.98
N TYR A 55 -2.62 9.67 -7.16
CA TYR A 55 -2.82 8.48 -7.98
C TYR A 55 -1.83 7.41 -7.53
N LEU A 56 -2.32 6.20 -7.33
CA LEU A 56 -1.54 5.05 -6.91
C LEU A 56 -1.65 3.99 -8.00
N ARG A 57 -0.52 3.43 -8.44
CA ARG A 57 -0.50 2.31 -9.38
C ARG A 57 -0.02 1.05 -8.70
N ASP A 58 -0.83 0.01 -8.70
CA ASP A 58 -0.44 -1.27 -8.13
C ASP A 58 0.49 -2.08 -9.05
N ARG A 59 0.91 -3.26 -8.58
CA ARG A 59 1.74 -4.17 -9.38
C ARG A 59 1.05 -4.76 -10.61
N ARG A 60 -0.28 -4.83 -10.60
CA ARG A 60 -1.14 -5.32 -11.70
C ARG A 60 -1.46 -4.21 -12.71
N ASN A 61 -0.89 -3.02 -12.53
CA ASN A 61 -1.11 -1.82 -13.34
C ASN A 61 -2.54 -1.26 -13.23
N HIS A 62 -3.26 -1.58 -12.16
CA HIS A 62 -4.48 -0.85 -11.83
C HIS A 62 -4.13 0.49 -11.20
N TRP A 63 -4.84 1.51 -11.63
CA TRP A 63 -4.74 2.85 -11.07
C TRP A 63 -5.87 3.09 -10.07
N TYR A 64 -5.52 3.80 -9.01
CA TYR A 64 -6.43 4.19 -7.95
C TYR A 64 -6.23 5.69 -7.67
N LEU A 65 -7.33 6.39 -7.40
CA LEU A 65 -7.29 7.76 -6.92
C LEU A 65 -7.65 7.78 -5.43
N ALA A 66 -6.69 8.21 -4.61
CA ALA A 66 -6.87 8.44 -3.18
C ALA A 66 -7.01 9.94 -2.91
N ARG A 67 -8.20 10.39 -2.52
CA ARG A 67 -8.48 11.77 -2.10
C ARG A 67 -8.34 11.89 -0.59
N PHE A 68 -7.77 13.00 -0.13
CA PHE A 68 -7.53 13.23 1.31
C PHE A 68 -8.67 14.01 1.97
N GLU A 69 -8.85 13.82 3.28
CA GLU A 69 -9.81 14.59 4.10
C GLU A 69 -9.45 16.07 4.15
N ALA A 70 -8.15 16.37 4.14
CA ALA A 70 -7.60 17.71 4.10
C ALA A 70 -6.40 17.75 3.14
N ARG A 71 -6.00 18.96 2.75
CA ARG A 71 -4.81 19.18 1.90
C ARG A 71 -3.58 18.53 2.53
N CYS A 72 -2.93 17.65 1.78
CA CYS A 72 -1.74 16.93 2.23
C CYS A 72 -0.46 17.62 1.76
N GLU A 73 0.07 18.54 2.57
CA GLU A 73 1.24 19.36 2.17
C GLU A 73 2.53 18.53 1.96
N ALA A 74 2.69 17.45 2.72
CA ALA A 74 3.85 16.56 2.62
C ALA A 74 3.90 15.82 1.28
N LEU A 75 2.76 15.61 0.62
CA LEU A 75 2.64 14.79 -0.58
C LEU A 75 3.49 15.30 -1.75
N SER A 76 3.52 16.61 -1.96
CA SER A 76 4.27 17.24 -3.07
C SER A 76 5.80 17.15 -2.90
N ARG A 77 6.28 16.91 -1.68
CA ARG A 77 7.69 16.91 -1.32
C ARG A 77 8.22 15.52 -0.97
N ALA A 78 7.34 14.56 -0.72
CA ALA A 78 7.72 13.26 -0.25
C ALA A 78 8.29 12.39 -1.38
N PRO A 79 9.55 11.91 -1.27
CA PRO A 79 10.12 11.00 -2.27
C PRO A 79 9.56 9.57 -2.13
N ILE A 80 9.01 9.25 -0.95
CA ILE A 80 8.44 7.95 -0.61
C ILE A 80 7.19 8.15 0.27
N MET A 81 6.32 7.16 0.25
CA MET A 81 5.07 7.14 1.01
C MET A 81 4.96 5.80 1.75
N GLY A 82 4.27 5.79 2.87
CA GLY A 82 3.90 4.61 3.65
C GLY A 82 2.42 4.63 4.00
N PHE A 83 1.91 3.51 4.51
CA PHE A 83 0.55 3.41 5.03
C PHE A 83 0.61 2.98 6.49
N GLU A 84 -0.16 3.65 7.33
CA GLU A 84 -0.33 3.24 8.72
C GLU A 84 -1.16 1.96 8.75
N ARG A 85 -0.60 0.92 9.37
CA ARG A 85 -1.21 -0.41 9.37
C ARG A 85 -2.55 -0.35 10.11
N SER A 86 -3.64 -0.47 9.37
CA SER A 86 -4.99 -0.57 9.92
C SER A 86 -5.25 -1.99 10.43
N ARG A 87 -6.16 -2.14 11.40
CA ARG A 87 -6.59 -3.46 11.91
C ARG A 87 -7.19 -4.34 10.82
N GLU A 88 -7.79 -3.73 9.80
CA GLU A 88 -8.53 -4.41 8.74
C GLU A 88 -7.66 -5.03 7.65
N MET A 89 -6.33 -4.94 7.80
CA MET A 89 -5.35 -5.49 6.86
C MET A 89 -5.59 -5.05 5.40
N ARG A 90 -6.11 -3.83 5.18
CA ARG A 90 -6.42 -3.26 3.87
C ARG A 90 -6.31 -1.73 3.86
N ILE A 91 -6.07 -1.16 2.69
CA ILE A 91 -6.15 0.27 2.38
C ILE A 91 -7.54 0.55 1.82
N ALA A 92 -8.24 1.48 2.45
CA ALA A 92 -9.56 1.96 2.06
C ALA A 92 -9.73 3.42 2.52
N ALA A 93 -10.91 3.99 2.29
CA ALA A 93 -11.32 5.23 2.96
C ALA A 93 -11.11 5.12 4.49
N GLY A 94 -10.64 6.20 5.11
CA GLY A 94 -10.26 6.28 6.51
C GLY A 94 -8.83 5.81 6.83
N THR A 95 -8.10 5.22 5.87
CA THR A 95 -6.69 4.81 6.06
C THR A 95 -5.78 6.03 6.10
N THR A 96 -4.77 6.01 6.97
CA THR A 96 -3.76 7.07 7.07
C THR A 96 -2.54 6.74 6.24
N ILE A 97 -2.15 7.67 5.38
CA ILE A 97 -0.89 7.68 4.65
C ILE A 97 0.16 8.38 5.50
N SER A 98 1.34 7.80 5.61
CA SER A 98 2.50 8.37 6.30
C SER A 98 3.62 8.75 5.35
N PHE A 99 4.37 9.80 5.68
CA PHE A 99 5.53 10.28 4.92
C PHE A 99 6.80 10.28 5.80
N PRO A 100 8.00 10.26 5.23
CA PRO A 100 9.24 10.40 5.99
C PRO A 100 9.30 11.76 6.69
N ARG A 101 9.88 11.81 7.89
CA ARG A 101 9.82 12.97 8.80
C ARG A 101 10.37 14.28 8.23
N GLU A 102 11.28 14.18 7.28
CA GLU A 102 11.88 15.29 6.55
C GLU A 102 10.84 16.11 5.75
N ALA A 103 9.60 15.59 5.58
CA ALA A 103 8.53 16.22 4.80
C ALA A 103 7.49 17.05 5.61
N GLY A 104 7.54 17.11 6.94
CA GLY A 104 6.68 17.97 7.78
C GLY A 104 5.65 17.22 8.66
N PRO A 105 4.39 17.68 8.84
CA PRO A 105 3.33 16.86 9.43
C PRO A 105 3.02 15.71 8.48
N ASN A 106 3.50 14.51 8.85
CA ASN A 106 3.69 13.43 7.90
C ASN A 106 2.49 12.50 7.74
N LYS A 107 1.28 12.92 8.09
CA LYS A 107 0.12 12.02 8.09
C LYS A 107 -1.06 12.66 7.38
N CYS A 108 -1.60 11.95 6.41
CA CYS A 108 -2.77 12.38 5.66
C CYS A 108 -3.79 11.25 5.59
N ARG A 109 -5.03 11.54 5.96
CA ARG A 109 -6.09 10.54 5.98
C ARG A 109 -6.84 10.52 4.66
N ILE A 110 -7.03 9.33 4.11
CA ILE A 110 -7.76 9.13 2.86
C ILE A 110 -9.25 9.30 3.15
N ALA A 111 -9.90 10.28 2.54
CA ALA A 111 -11.35 10.42 2.57
C ALA A 111 -12.02 9.41 1.63
N GLN A 112 -11.42 9.19 0.44
CA GLN A 112 -12.00 8.36 -0.60
C GLN A 112 -10.91 7.63 -1.38
N LEU A 113 -11.14 6.35 -1.66
CA LEU A 113 -10.31 5.53 -2.53
C LEU A 113 -11.17 4.93 -3.62
N THR A 114 -10.82 5.17 -4.89
CA THR A 114 -11.59 4.70 -6.06
C THR A 114 -10.66 4.14 -7.12
N TYR A 115 -11.19 3.25 -7.96
CA TYR A 115 -10.52 2.89 -9.21
C TYR A 115 -10.49 4.10 -10.13
N SER A 116 -9.35 4.34 -10.78
CA SER A 116 -9.17 5.46 -11.70
C SER A 116 -8.47 5.03 -12.97
N ASP A 117 -8.52 5.88 -13.99
CA ASP A 117 -7.58 5.80 -15.10
C ASP A 117 -6.20 6.27 -14.66
N SER A 118 -5.24 6.19 -15.59
CA SER A 118 -3.91 6.76 -15.39
C SER A 118 -3.97 8.26 -15.09
N PRO A 119 -3.03 8.80 -14.30
CA PRO A 119 -2.96 10.23 -14.03
C PRO A 119 -2.82 11.04 -15.31
N PRO A 120 -3.32 12.30 -15.34
CA PRO A 120 -3.11 13.22 -16.44
C PRO A 120 -1.62 13.35 -16.82
N ALA A 121 -1.35 13.58 -18.10
CA ALA A 121 0.00 13.83 -18.58
C ALA A 121 0.59 15.10 -17.93
N GLY A 122 1.92 15.14 -17.76
CA GLY A 122 2.64 16.29 -17.22
C GLY A 122 2.77 16.36 -15.69
N LEU A 123 2.17 15.42 -14.95
CA LEU A 123 2.37 15.33 -13.49
C LEU A 123 3.68 14.63 -13.13
N ARG A 124 4.33 15.07 -12.04
CA ARG A 124 5.57 14.45 -11.51
C ARG A 124 5.26 13.04 -11.02
N ARG A 125 6.01 12.07 -11.52
CA ARG A 125 5.85 10.66 -11.15
C ARG A 125 7.00 10.22 -10.25
N ASP A 126 6.66 9.82 -9.05
CA ASP A 126 7.63 9.34 -8.07
C ASP A 126 7.55 7.80 -8.04
N ARG A 127 8.68 7.15 -8.32
CA ARG A 127 8.76 5.69 -8.33
C ARG A 127 8.74 5.20 -6.89
N TRP A 128 7.86 4.25 -6.60
CA TRP A 128 7.78 3.65 -5.28
C TRP A 128 9.04 2.81 -5.02
N SER A 129 9.88 3.23 -4.07
CA SER A 129 10.93 2.37 -3.54
C SER A 129 10.35 1.56 -2.38
N SER A 130 10.13 0.27 -2.59
CA SER A 130 9.63 -0.67 -1.58
C SER A 130 10.64 -0.97 -0.46
N GLY A 131 11.55 -0.04 -0.15
CA GLY A 131 12.67 -0.20 0.79
C GLY A 131 12.31 -0.07 2.27
N GLY A 132 11.02 0.08 2.62
CA GLY A 132 10.53 0.01 3.99
C GLY A 132 10.25 -1.42 4.42
N SER A 133 11.26 -2.29 4.35
CA SER A 133 11.20 -3.62 4.95
C SER A 133 10.90 -3.49 6.44
N ALA A 134 10.13 -4.43 6.98
CA ALA A 134 9.72 -4.54 8.38
C ALA A 134 10.89 -4.78 9.38
N SER A 135 12.08 -4.27 9.10
CA SER A 135 13.32 -4.41 9.87
C SER A 135 14.33 -3.38 9.36
N GLN A 136 14.18 -2.11 9.75
CA GLN A 136 15.34 -1.22 9.86
C GLN A 136 15.47 -0.87 11.34
N SER A 137 16.10 -1.81 12.06
CA SER A 137 16.91 -1.46 13.21
C SER A 137 17.80 -0.30 12.79
N VAL A 138 17.55 0.87 13.35
CA VAL A 138 18.40 2.04 13.24
C VAL A 138 19.76 1.63 13.80
N SER A 139 20.70 1.25 12.93
CA SER A 139 22.11 1.24 13.29
C SER A 139 22.52 2.70 13.37
N PHE A 140 22.46 3.23 14.59
CA PHE A 140 23.02 4.54 14.91
C PHE A 140 24.49 4.56 14.44
N PRO A 141 24.98 5.64 13.82
CA PRO A 141 26.40 5.82 13.64
C PRO A 141 27.04 5.80 15.04
N VAL A 142 27.88 4.79 15.29
CA VAL A 142 28.77 4.78 16.44
C VAL A 142 29.58 6.05 16.35
N GLY A 143 29.34 6.94 17.33
CA GLY A 143 29.99 8.22 17.44
C GLY A 143 31.50 8.06 17.33
N ASP A 144 32.02 8.86 16.40
CA ASP A 144 33.35 9.46 16.41
C ASP A 144 33.89 9.58 17.84
N ARG A 145 34.78 8.65 18.21
CA ARG A 145 35.68 8.82 19.33
C ARG A 145 37.04 9.12 18.72
N GLY A 146 37.29 10.41 18.51
CA GLY A 146 38.63 10.90 18.28
C GLY A 146 39.55 10.40 19.39
N ASP A 147 40.63 9.74 18.99
CA ASP A 147 41.97 10.12 19.45
C ASP A 147 43.04 9.43 18.59
N ARG A 148 44.02 10.26 18.20
CA ARG A 148 45.32 9.94 17.56
C ARG A 148 46.17 9.01 18.46
N PRO A 149 47.41 8.59 18.07
CA PRO A 149 48.17 8.78 16.82
C PRO A 149 48.79 7.49 16.23
N SER A 150 49.33 7.65 15.02
CA SER A 150 50.34 6.80 14.37
C SER A 150 51.50 6.38 15.29
N PRO A 151 52.04 5.16 15.08
CA PRO A 151 53.49 5.06 14.92
C PRO A 151 53.91 4.20 13.72
N ARG A 152 54.74 4.84 12.89
CA ARG A 152 56.03 4.40 12.31
C ARG A 152 56.27 2.89 12.13
N GLY A 153 56.69 2.57 10.91
CA GLY A 153 57.00 1.23 10.45
C GLY A 153 58.10 0.49 11.21
N VAL A 154 58.02 -0.83 11.09
CA VAL A 154 59.12 -1.77 11.30
C VAL A 154 59.00 -2.83 10.22
N THR A 155 59.96 -2.84 9.30
CA THR A 155 60.22 -3.95 8.38
C THR A 155 60.89 -5.06 9.18
N LEU A 156 60.38 -6.30 9.08
CA LEU A 156 61.09 -7.48 9.55
C LEU A 156 61.02 -8.60 8.50
N ARG A 157 62.23 -9.00 8.09
CA ARG A 157 62.67 -10.14 7.28
C ARG A 157 62.58 -10.01 5.76
#